data_AF-A0A259U3J7-F1
#
_entry.id   AF-A0A259U3J7-F1
#
_cell.length_a   1.000
_cell.length_b   1.000
_cell.length_c   1.000
_cell.angle_alpha   90.00
_cell.angle_beta   90.00
_cell.angle_gamma   90.00
#
_symmetry.space_group_name_H-M   'P 1'
#
loop_
_entity.id
_entity.type
_entity.pdbx_description
1 polymer ?
#
loop_
_entity_poly.entity_id
_entity_poly.type
_entity_poly.pdbx_seq_one_letter_code
_entity_poly.pdbx_strand_id
1 'polypeptide(L)'
;MDRAALHAEWEAWRTSRDSLYASEDTPVMESLRETFTGLEYFPYDSTLAIPASLQPALQTDTLYLGTSTGEPRAMVASGVLVFRAEGRPMRLTAYLPLGETNPNLFVPFRDQTTGVETYGGGRYMDLTPEADGSVALDFNRAYHPTCVVNPSFSCPIPPPQNTLDLAVTAGERFPEASGDA
;
A
#
# COMPACT_ATOMS: atom_id res chain seq x y z
N MET A 1 -15.32 -4.96 13.63
CA MET A 1 -15.09 -3.84 12.69
C MET A 1 -16.42 -3.45 12.08
N ASP A 2 -16.70 -2.15 12.02
CA ASP A 2 -17.89 -1.62 11.38
C ASP A 2 -17.65 -1.48 9.87
N ARG A 3 -18.40 -2.22 9.06
CA ARG A 3 -18.26 -2.21 7.60
C ARG A 3 -18.71 -0.89 6.97
N ALA A 4 -19.72 -0.23 7.53
CA ALA A 4 -20.21 1.04 7.00
C ALA A 4 -19.17 2.15 7.24
N ALA A 5 -18.56 2.16 8.42
CA ALA A 5 -17.47 3.08 8.73
C ALA A 5 -16.26 2.85 7.80
N LEU A 6 -15.83 1.60 7.61
CA LEU A 6 -14.73 1.27 6.70
C LEU A 6 -14.99 1.70 5.24
N HIS A 7 -16.22 1.52 4.75
CA HIS A 7 -16.58 1.99 3.42
C HIS A 7 -16.52 3.51 3.31
N ALA A 8 -17.05 4.24 4.30
CA ALA A 8 -17.01 5.70 4.31
C ALA A 8 -15.56 6.24 4.40
N GLU A 9 -14.69 5.59 5.19
CA GLU A 9 -13.26 5.89 5.24
C GLU A 9 -12.58 5.67 3.89
N TRP A 10 -12.91 4.57 3.20
CA TRP A 10 -12.41 4.30 1.86
C TRP A 10 -12.87 5.36 0.85
N GLU A 11 -14.15 5.76 0.86
CA GLU A 11 -14.67 6.81 -0.02
C GLU A 11 -13.96 8.15 0.21
N ALA A 12 -13.76 8.54 1.47
CA ALA A 12 -13.06 9.76 1.83
C ALA A 12 -11.58 9.72 1.43
N TRP A 13 -10.93 8.57 1.64
CA TRP A 13 -9.55 8.33 1.22
C TRP A 13 -9.41 8.44 -0.30
N ARG A 14 -10.26 7.74 -1.06
CA ARG A 14 -10.28 7.78 -2.53
C ARG A 14 -10.51 9.20 -3.04
N THR A 15 -11.48 9.92 -2.48
CA THR A 15 -11.76 11.31 -2.87
C THR A 15 -10.53 12.22 -2.66
N SER A 16 -9.82 12.03 -1.55
CA SER A 16 -8.60 12.78 -1.26
C SER A 16 -7.46 12.44 -2.22
N ARG A 17 -7.31 11.15 -2.57
CA ARG A 17 -6.35 10.67 -3.56
C ARG A 17 -6.61 11.25 -4.95
N ASP A 18 -7.84 11.13 -5.43
CA ASP A 18 -8.26 11.63 -6.74
C ASP A 18 -8.07 13.16 -6.82
N SER A 19 -8.40 13.87 -5.74
CA SER A 19 -8.20 15.33 -5.66
C SER A 19 -6.72 15.73 -5.72
N LEU A 20 -5.82 14.99 -5.06
CA LEU A 20 -4.37 15.24 -5.13
C LEU A 20 -3.84 15.03 -6.55
N TYR A 21 -4.30 14.00 -7.26
CA TYR A 21 -3.78 13.68 -8.59
C TYR A 21 -4.33 14.59 -9.68
N ALA A 22 -5.49 15.22 -9.43
CA ALA A 22 -6.10 16.23 -10.30
C ALA A 22 -5.68 17.68 -9.96
N SER A 23 -4.89 17.91 -8.90
CA SER A 23 -4.49 19.25 -8.48
C SER A 23 -3.20 19.73 -9.17
N GLU A 24 -2.88 21.01 -9.02
CA GLU A 24 -1.61 21.60 -9.46
C GLU A 24 -0.39 20.98 -8.75
N ASP A 25 -0.58 20.54 -7.50
CA ASP A 25 0.43 19.87 -6.66
C ASP A 25 0.54 18.36 -6.97
N THR A 26 -0.03 17.91 -8.08
CA THR A 26 -0.02 16.50 -8.49
C THR A 26 1.42 15.96 -8.58
N PRO A 27 1.67 14.74 -8.08
CA PRO A 27 2.97 14.11 -8.22
C PRO A 27 3.26 13.62 -9.64
N VAL A 28 2.27 13.65 -10.53
CA VAL A 28 2.39 13.25 -11.94
C VAL A 28 3.39 14.16 -12.63
N MET A 29 4.46 13.57 -13.19
CA MET A 29 5.47 14.34 -13.92
C MET A 29 4.84 15.08 -15.09
N GLU A 30 5.37 16.26 -15.42
CA GLU A 30 4.82 17.13 -16.46
C GLU A 30 4.54 16.39 -17.79
N SER A 31 5.49 15.56 -18.24
CA SER A 31 5.36 14.83 -19.51
C SER A 31 4.31 13.72 -19.53
N LEU A 32 3.74 13.34 -18.37
CA LEU A 32 2.64 12.37 -18.30
C LEU A 32 1.28 13.04 -18.08
N ARG A 33 1.23 14.33 -17.71
CA ARG A 33 -0.01 15.03 -17.34
C ARG A 33 -1.05 15.02 -18.46
N GLU A 34 -0.63 15.19 -19.71
CA GLU A 34 -1.54 15.18 -20.86
C GLU A 34 -2.21 13.81 -21.09
N THR A 35 -1.53 12.72 -20.73
CA THR A 35 -2.02 11.34 -20.92
C THR A 35 -2.62 10.73 -19.66
N PHE A 36 -2.45 11.37 -18.50
CA PHE A 36 -2.91 10.86 -17.22
C PHE A 36 -4.41 11.13 -17.07
N THR A 37 -5.22 10.07 -17.10
CA THR A 37 -6.68 10.16 -17.05
C THR A 37 -7.26 10.08 -15.64
N GLY A 38 -6.42 9.93 -14.62
CA GLY A 38 -6.83 9.71 -13.24
C GLY A 38 -6.32 8.38 -12.67
N LEU A 39 -6.60 8.18 -11.38
CA LEU A 39 -6.32 6.91 -10.70
C LEU A 39 -7.45 5.92 -10.98
N GLU A 40 -7.07 4.65 -11.15
CA GLU A 40 -8.00 3.54 -11.34
C GLU A 40 -7.99 2.63 -10.11
N TYR A 41 -9.15 2.09 -9.77
CA TYR A 41 -9.33 1.26 -8.57
C TYR A 41 -10.11 0.00 -8.90
N PHE A 42 -9.83 -1.08 -8.17
CA PHE A 42 -10.77 -2.19 -8.06
C PHE A 42 -12.06 -1.72 -7.37
N PRO A 43 -13.21 -2.39 -7.64
CA PRO A 43 -14.41 -2.19 -6.83
C PRO A 43 -14.13 -2.45 -5.35
N TYR A 44 -14.80 -1.70 -4.47
CA TYR A 44 -14.68 -1.93 -3.03
C TYR A 44 -15.12 -3.34 -2.66
N ASP A 45 -14.28 -4.05 -1.91
CA ASP A 45 -14.54 -5.37 -1.38
C ASP A 45 -14.36 -5.39 0.14
N SER A 46 -15.48 -5.48 0.85
CA SER A 46 -15.51 -5.55 2.31
C SER A 46 -14.86 -6.81 2.90
N THR A 47 -14.59 -7.83 2.08
CA THR A 47 -13.88 -9.05 2.51
C THR A 47 -12.36 -8.86 2.55
N LEU A 48 -11.85 -7.86 1.84
CA LEU A 48 -10.45 -7.43 1.82
C LEU A 48 -10.16 -6.29 2.82
N ALA A 49 -11.13 -5.93 3.64
CA ALA A 49 -10.92 -5.21 4.90
C ALA A 49 -10.81 -6.20 6.06
N ILE A 50 -9.58 -6.61 6.38
CA ILE A 50 -9.31 -7.77 7.23
C ILE A 50 -8.86 -7.32 8.63
N PRO A 51 -9.40 -7.91 9.70
CA PRO A 51 -8.89 -7.64 11.04
C PRO A 51 -7.50 -8.25 11.20
N ALA A 52 -6.54 -7.43 11.61
CA ALA A 52 -5.18 -7.84 11.90
C ALA A 52 -4.80 -7.46 13.34
N SER A 53 -3.79 -8.15 13.86
CA SER A 53 -3.14 -7.78 15.12
C SER A 53 -1.67 -7.45 14.85
N LEU A 54 -1.25 -6.28 15.28
CA LEU A 54 0.16 -5.90 15.26
C LEU A 54 0.88 -6.62 16.41
N GLN A 55 1.85 -7.45 16.05
CA GLN A 55 2.84 -8.00 16.98
C GLN A 55 4.06 -7.08 16.96
N PRO A 56 4.30 -6.24 17.98
CA PRO A 56 5.41 -5.30 17.98
C PRO A 56 6.75 -6.01 17.84
N ALA A 57 7.70 -5.39 17.14
CA ALA A 57 9.05 -5.94 17.04
C ALA A 57 9.74 -5.91 18.41
N LEU A 58 10.39 -7.00 18.78
CA LEU A 58 11.18 -7.08 20.03
C LEU A 58 12.48 -6.28 19.94
N GLN A 59 12.99 -6.09 18.72
CA GLN A 59 14.18 -5.31 18.41
C GLN A 59 13.86 -4.39 17.23
N THR A 60 14.17 -3.11 17.40
CA THR A 60 13.98 -2.05 16.40
C THR A 60 15.29 -1.78 15.67
N ASP A 61 15.93 -2.84 15.17
CA ASP A 61 17.17 -2.68 14.41
C ASP A 61 16.88 -1.90 13.11
N THR A 62 17.82 -1.03 12.75
CA THR A 62 17.77 -0.34 11.46
C THR A 62 17.89 -1.35 10.34
N LEU A 63 16.94 -1.32 9.42
CA LEU A 63 16.92 -2.11 8.21
C LEU A 63 16.91 -1.21 6.99
N TYR A 64 17.42 -1.71 5.87
CA TYR A 64 17.52 -0.95 4.63
C TYR A 64 16.63 -1.59 3.59
N LEU A 65 15.60 -0.86 3.14
CA LEU A 65 14.81 -1.25 1.99
C LEU A 65 15.47 -0.69 0.73
N GLY A 66 15.68 -1.54 -0.28
CA GLY A 66 16.07 -1.05 -1.60
C GLY A 66 15.00 -0.10 -2.16
N THR A 67 15.36 0.79 -3.07
CA THR A 67 14.44 1.77 -3.66
C THR A 67 14.50 1.76 -5.18
N SER A 68 13.51 2.37 -5.83
CA SER A 68 13.47 2.55 -7.29
C SER A 68 14.66 3.30 -7.87
N THR A 69 15.32 4.18 -7.10
CA THR A 69 16.49 4.94 -7.54
C THR A 69 17.82 4.25 -7.20
N GLY A 70 17.78 3.10 -6.52
CA GLY A 70 18.95 2.31 -6.14
C GLY A 70 19.56 2.68 -4.78
N GLU A 71 19.26 3.86 -4.24
CA GLU A 71 19.72 4.28 -2.91
C GLU A 71 18.86 3.65 -1.80
N PRO A 72 19.42 2.80 -0.92
CA PRO A 72 18.61 2.15 0.11
C PRO A 72 18.07 3.15 1.15
N ARG A 73 16.82 2.97 1.55
CA ARG A 73 16.17 3.77 2.60
C ARG A 73 16.28 3.07 3.95
N ALA A 74 16.80 3.79 4.94
CA ALA A 74 16.83 3.32 6.32
C ALA A 74 15.43 3.37 6.95
N MET A 75 15.02 2.26 7.52
CA MET A 75 13.71 2.02 8.14
C MET A 75 13.91 1.28 9.47
N VAL A 76 12.85 1.18 10.24
CA VAL A 76 12.75 0.36 11.45
C VAL A 76 11.54 -0.54 11.31
N ALA A 77 11.66 -1.81 11.67
CA ALA A 77 10.50 -2.70 11.76
C ALA A 77 9.70 -2.33 13.01
N SER A 78 8.46 -1.86 12.83
CA SER A 78 7.54 -1.55 13.93
C SER A 78 6.91 -2.83 14.49
N GLY A 79 6.67 -3.81 13.63
CA GLY A 79 6.14 -5.10 14.02
C GLY A 79 5.66 -5.91 12.84
N VAL A 80 4.95 -7.01 13.13
CA VAL A 80 4.35 -7.88 12.14
C VAL A 80 2.85 -7.90 12.33
N LEU A 81 2.12 -7.52 11.28
CA LEU A 81 0.68 -7.66 11.19
C LEU A 81 0.38 -9.14 10.93
N VAL A 82 -0.37 -9.76 11.84
CA VAL A 82 -0.82 -11.14 11.71
C VAL A 82 -2.32 -11.15 11.46
N PHE A 83 -2.74 -11.82 10.39
CA PHE A 83 -4.13 -11.87 9.96
C PHE A 83 -4.45 -13.20 9.27
N ARG A 84 -5.72 -13.39 8.91
CA ARG A 84 -6.16 -14.52 8.09
C ARG A 84 -6.88 -14.00 6.86
N ALA A 85 -6.48 -14.49 5.70
CA ALA A 85 -7.18 -14.30 4.44
C ALA A 85 -7.45 -15.68 3.83
N GLU A 86 -8.64 -15.89 3.27
CA GLU A 86 -9.05 -17.19 2.69
C GLU A 86 -8.84 -18.38 3.66
N GLY A 87 -9.02 -18.14 4.97
CA GLY A 87 -8.80 -19.14 6.02
C GLY A 87 -7.33 -19.44 6.33
N ARG A 88 -6.37 -18.90 5.58
CA ARG A 88 -4.93 -19.14 5.75
C ARG A 88 -4.28 -18.05 6.62
N PRO A 89 -3.38 -18.39 7.56
CA PRO A 89 -2.63 -17.38 8.30
C PRO A 89 -1.63 -16.69 7.37
N MET A 90 -1.59 -15.36 7.44
CA MET A 90 -0.69 -14.52 6.65
C MET A 90 -0.03 -13.47 7.54
N ARG A 91 1.08 -12.91 7.06
CA ARG A 91 1.90 -11.96 7.79
C ARG A 91 2.38 -10.85 6.86
N LEU A 92 2.41 -9.62 7.34
CA LEU A 92 3.07 -8.49 6.70
C LEU A 92 3.90 -7.74 7.75
N THR A 93 5.15 -7.43 7.43
CA THR A 93 5.97 -6.56 8.27
C THR A 93 5.58 -5.11 8.05
N ALA A 94 5.36 -4.38 9.14
CA ALA A 94 5.11 -2.96 9.15
C ALA A 94 6.39 -2.20 9.52
N TYR A 95 6.60 -1.06 8.86
CA TYR A 95 7.82 -0.26 8.98
C TYR A 95 7.51 1.18 9.37
N LEU A 96 8.52 1.84 9.94
CA LEU A 96 8.56 3.28 10.13
C LEU A 96 9.89 3.83 9.58
N PRO A 97 9.93 5.05 9.03
CA PRO A 97 11.19 5.70 8.73
C PRO A 97 12.05 5.84 10.00
N LEU A 98 13.37 5.73 9.86
CA LEU A 98 14.29 5.83 11.00
C LEU A 98 14.14 7.20 11.68
N GLY A 99 13.91 7.20 12.99
CA GLY A 99 13.77 8.42 13.81
C GLY A 99 12.33 8.97 13.87
N GLU A 100 11.39 8.39 13.13
CA GLU A 100 9.97 8.73 13.27
C GLU A 100 9.28 7.84 14.32
N THR A 101 8.40 8.47 15.11
CA THR A 101 7.51 7.78 16.08
C THR A 101 6.04 7.93 15.66
N ASN A 102 5.80 8.16 14.36
CA ASN A 102 4.46 8.35 13.80
C ASN A 102 3.59 7.10 14.09
N PRO A 103 2.32 7.26 14.50
CA PRO A 103 1.41 6.12 14.62
C PRO A 103 1.13 5.41 13.27
N ASN A 104 1.37 6.07 12.13
CA ASN A 104 1.10 5.49 10.82
C ASN A 104 2.20 4.52 10.38
N LEU A 105 1.85 3.23 10.38
CA LEU A 105 2.65 2.13 9.90
C LEU A 105 2.70 2.13 8.37
N PHE A 106 3.91 2.10 7.81
CA PHE A 106 4.13 1.90 6.39
C PHE A 106 4.22 0.40 6.07
N VAL A 107 3.37 -0.10 5.17
CA VAL A 107 3.31 -1.52 4.80
C VAL A 107 3.45 -1.68 3.28
N PRO A 108 4.68 -1.87 2.78
CA PRO A 108 4.91 -2.19 1.39
C PRO A 108 4.69 -3.69 1.16
N PHE A 109 3.96 -4.06 0.12
CA PHE A 109 3.66 -5.46 -0.17
C PHE A 109 3.58 -5.77 -1.67
N ARG A 110 3.68 -7.07 -1.96
CA ARG A 110 3.36 -7.67 -3.25
C ARG A 110 2.32 -8.76 -3.04
N ASP A 111 1.61 -9.09 -4.09
CA ASP A 111 0.55 -10.08 -4.10
C ASP A 111 0.40 -10.69 -5.51
N GLN A 112 -0.52 -11.63 -5.72
CA GLN A 112 -0.65 -12.32 -7.02
C GLN A 112 -1.10 -11.39 -8.16
N THR A 113 -1.66 -10.20 -7.88
CA THR A 113 -2.00 -9.19 -8.89
C THR A 113 -0.79 -8.35 -9.35
N THR A 114 0.32 -8.40 -8.60
CA THR A 114 1.53 -7.58 -8.85
C THR A 114 2.13 -7.92 -10.21
N GLY A 115 2.25 -6.91 -11.08
CA GLY A 115 2.80 -7.05 -12.43
C GLY A 115 1.83 -7.62 -13.46
N VAL A 116 0.58 -7.89 -13.05
CA VAL A 116 -0.50 -8.38 -13.93
C VAL A 116 -1.60 -7.33 -14.02
N GLU A 117 -2.22 -6.99 -12.88
CA GLU A 117 -3.30 -6.01 -12.77
C GLU A 117 -2.89 -4.77 -11.96
N THR A 118 -1.77 -4.86 -11.22
CA THR A 118 -1.22 -3.78 -10.40
C THR A 118 0.26 -3.57 -10.69
N TYR A 119 0.84 -2.48 -10.19
CA TYR A 119 2.24 -2.14 -10.45
C TYR A 119 3.22 -3.26 -10.08
N GLY A 120 4.12 -3.61 -11.01
CA GLY A 120 5.11 -4.69 -10.83
C GLY A 120 6.09 -4.45 -9.69
N GLY A 121 6.27 -3.20 -9.24
CA GLY A 121 7.06 -2.90 -8.04
C GLY A 121 6.38 -3.35 -6.74
N GLY A 122 5.06 -3.48 -6.73
CA GLY A 122 4.20 -3.69 -5.55
C GLY A 122 3.42 -2.43 -5.17
N ARG A 123 2.68 -2.53 -4.06
CA ARG A 123 1.79 -1.49 -3.54
C ARG A 123 2.05 -1.21 -2.06
N TYR A 124 1.53 -0.10 -1.57
CA TYR A 124 1.69 0.35 -0.20
C TYR A 124 0.34 0.46 0.51
N MET A 125 0.37 0.36 1.83
CA MET A 125 -0.69 0.81 2.72
C MET A 125 -0.07 1.61 3.86
N ASP A 126 -0.76 2.65 4.30
CA ASP A 126 -0.47 3.36 5.54
C ASP A 126 -1.59 3.06 6.54
N LEU A 127 -1.23 2.54 7.71
CA LEU A 127 -2.18 2.02 8.68
C LEU A 127 -1.96 2.63 10.04
N THR A 128 -3.04 3.04 10.71
CA THR A 128 -2.99 3.47 12.11
C THR A 128 -3.46 2.32 12.99
N PRO A 129 -2.61 1.76 13.86
CA PRO A 129 -3.04 0.76 14.82
C PRO A 129 -3.82 1.41 15.97
N GLU A 130 -4.81 0.70 16.48
CA GLU A 130 -5.50 1.07 17.71
C GLU A 130 -4.56 0.90 18.92
N ALA A 131 -4.93 1.51 20.05
CA ALA A 131 -4.12 1.46 21.27
C ALA A 131 -3.91 0.02 21.81
N ASP A 132 -4.81 -0.91 21.48
CA ASP A 132 -4.71 -2.33 21.86
C ASP A 132 -3.93 -3.18 20.83
N GLY A 133 -3.40 -2.56 19.77
CA GLY A 133 -2.66 -3.21 18.70
C GLY A 133 -3.55 -3.87 17.64
N SER A 134 -4.87 -3.74 17.72
CA SER A 134 -5.76 -4.11 16.61
C SER A 134 -5.58 -3.16 15.43
N VAL A 135 -5.66 -3.69 14.21
CA VAL A 135 -5.49 -2.94 12.97
C VAL A 135 -6.54 -3.38 11.98
N ALA A 136 -7.24 -2.42 11.37
CA ALA A 136 -8.03 -2.68 10.17
C ALA A 136 -7.10 -2.70 8.95
N LEU A 137 -6.70 -3.89 8.51
CA LEU A 137 -5.90 -4.08 7.30
C LEU A 137 -6.82 -3.96 6.08
N ASP A 138 -7.05 -2.73 5.65
CA ASP A 138 -7.96 -2.41 4.55
C ASP A 138 -7.22 -2.28 3.22
N PHE A 139 -7.15 -3.39 2.48
CA PHE A 139 -6.51 -3.44 1.16
C PHE A 139 -7.25 -2.58 0.12
N ASN A 140 -8.49 -2.14 0.37
CA ASN A 140 -9.19 -1.20 -0.51
C ASN A 140 -8.51 0.17 -0.57
N ARG A 141 -7.65 0.47 0.41
CA ARG A 141 -6.82 1.69 0.47
C ARG A 141 -5.37 1.43 0.06
N ALA A 142 -5.06 0.26 -0.52
CA ALA A 142 -3.75 0.00 -1.08
C ALA A 142 -3.52 0.90 -2.31
N TYR A 143 -2.34 1.49 -2.42
CA TYR A 143 -2.02 2.45 -3.47
C TYR A 143 -0.68 2.17 -4.14
N HIS A 144 -0.53 2.69 -5.35
CA HIS A 144 0.70 2.61 -6.10
C HIS A 144 1.75 3.61 -5.58
N PRO A 145 3.03 3.21 -5.52
CA PRO A 145 4.10 4.12 -5.19
C PRO A 145 4.15 5.31 -6.16
N THR A 146 4.49 6.50 -5.66
CA THR A 146 4.58 7.72 -6.49
C THR A 146 5.53 7.57 -7.68
N CYS A 147 6.53 6.69 -7.59
CA CYS A 147 7.46 6.43 -8.69
C CYS A 147 6.80 5.90 -9.97
N VAL A 148 5.56 5.41 -9.89
CA VAL A 148 4.75 5.01 -11.05
C VAL A 148 4.47 6.19 -11.98
N VAL A 149 4.16 7.36 -11.43
CA VAL A 149 3.85 8.57 -12.21
C VAL A 149 5.01 9.55 -12.26
N ASN A 150 6.05 9.32 -11.47
CA ASN A 150 7.27 10.11 -11.50
C ASN A 150 8.52 9.31 -11.00
N PRO A 151 9.34 8.75 -11.90
CA PRO A 151 10.52 7.94 -11.57
C PRO A 151 11.60 8.67 -10.76
N SER A 152 11.55 10.00 -10.62
CA SER A 152 12.50 10.71 -9.75
C SER A 152 12.26 10.43 -8.26
N PHE A 153 11.07 9.93 -7.88
CA PHE A 153 10.78 9.55 -6.51
C PHE A 153 11.47 8.23 -6.14
N SER A 154 12.17 8.24 -5.00
CA SER A 154 12.81 7.05 -4.41
C SER A 154 11.80 6.27 -3.56
N CYS A 155 11.16 5.29 -4.19
CA CYS A 155 10.09 4.49 -3.60
C CYS A 155 10.64 3.15 -3.07
N PRO A 156 10.39 2.80 -1.79
CA PRO A 156 10.83 1.53 -1.21
C PRO A 156 10.28 0.29 -1.94
N ILE A 157 11.16 -0.66 -2.24
CA ILE A 157 10.76 -1.94 -2.83
C ILE A 157 10.27 -2.85 -1.69
N PRO A 158 9.06 -3.43 -1.78
CA PRO A 158 8.59 -4.41 -0.81
C PRO A 158 9.60 -5.56 -0.67
N PRO A 159 10.01 -5.90 0.56
CA PRO A 159 10.96 -6.98 0.77
C PRO A 159 10.28 -8.34 0.54
N PRO A 160 11.04 -9.43 0.25
CA PRO A 160 10.48 -10.72 -0.13
C PRO A 160 9.44 -11.28 0.84
N GLN A 161 9.65 -11.10 2.16
CA GLN A 161 8.72 -11.56 3.20
C GLN A 161 7.36 -10.85 3.20
N ASN A 162 7.24 -9.69 2.55
CA ASN A 162 5.97 -8.98 2.34
C ASN A 162 5.37 -9.32 0.97
N THR A 163 5.54 -10.56 0.51
CA THR A 163 4.84 -11.08 -0.67
C THR A 163 3.75 -12.03 -0.22
N LEU A 164 2.50 -11.69 -0.52
CA LEU A 164 1.34 -12.50 -0.19
C LEU A 164 1.04 -13.51 -1.29
N ASP A 165 0.76 -14.74 -0.88
CA ASP A 165 0.15 -15.75 -1.76
C ASP A 165 -1.38 -15.57 -1.79
N LEU A 166 -1.82 -14.39 -2.20
CA LEU A 166 -3.22 -13.95 -2.26
C LEU A 166 -3.37 -13.04 -3.48
N ALA A 167 -4.47 -13.15 -4.22
CA ALA A 167 -4.82 -12.13 -5.21
C ALA A 167 -5.58 -11.00 -4.52
N VAL A 168 -4.95 -9.83 -4.36
CA VAL A 168 -5.57 -8.68 -3.70
C VAL A 168 -6.22 -7.79 -4.74
N THR A 169 -7.44 -8.13 -5.15
CA THR A 169 -8.28 -7.38 -6.10
C THR A 169 -9.05 -6.23 -5.41
N ALA A 170 -8.33 -5.43 -4.63
CA ALA A 170 -8.81 -4.23 -3.94
C ALA A 170 -7.74 -3.14 -4.01
N GLY A 171 -8.13 -1.87 -3.93
CA GLY A 171 -7.22 -0.72 -3.99
C GLY A 171 -6.92 -0.26 -5.41
N GLU A 172 -5.85 0.53 -5.57
CA GLU A 172 -5.42 1.03 -6.88
C GLU A 172 -5.00 -0.14 -7.79
N ARG A 173 -5.35 -0.01 -9.08
CA ARG A 173 -5.06 -0.95 -10.15
C ARG A 173 -4.52 -0.24 -11.38
N PHE A 174 -3.96 -0.98 -12.30
CA PHE A 174 -3.79 -0.50 -13.67
C PHE A 174 -4.99 -0.89 -14.53
N PRO A 175 -5.25 -0.12 -15.60
CA PRO A 175 -6.13 -0.59 -16.67
C PRO A 175 -5.66 -1.96 -17.13
N GLU A 176 -6.59 -2.87 -17.46
CA GLU A 176 -6.20 -4.00 -18.28
C GLU A 176 -5.56 -3.44 -19.54
N ALA A 177 -4.41 -3.98 -19.95
CA ALA A 177 -3.86 -3.63 -21.26
C ALA A 177 -5.01 -3.79 -22.26
N SER A 178 -5.42 -2.69 -22.89
CA SER A 178 -6.40 -2.73 -23.96
C SER A 178 -5.88 -3.76 -24.94
N GLY A 179 -6.57 -4.90 -25.00
CA GLY A 179 -6.13 -6.06 -25.75
C GLY A 179 -6.17 -5.73 -27.23
N ASP A 180 -5.09 -5.16 -27.74
CA ASP A 180 -4.78 -5.12 -29.15
C ASP A 180 -3.85 -6.31 -29.43
N ALA A 181 -4.49 -7.40 -29.84
CA ALA A 181 -3.86 -8.51 -30.54
C ALA A 181 -3.38 -8.08 -31.94
#